data_AF-A0A5Q2N3A6-F1
#
_entry.id   AF-A0A5Q2N3A6-F1
#
_cell.length_a   1.000
_cell.length_b   1.000
_cell.length_c   1.000
_cell.angle_alpha   90.00
_cell.angle_beta   90.00
_cell.angle_gamma   90.00
#
_symmetry.space_group_name_H-M   'P 1'
#
loop_
_entity.id
_entity.type
_entity.pdbx_description
1 polymer ?
#
loop_
_entity_poly.entity_id
_entity_poly.type
_entity_poly.pdbx_seq_one_letter_code
_entity_poly.pdbx_strand_id
1 'polypeptide(L)' 'MGGLRYCINSAALRFIPKEDLEKEGYGEYLSLFDESFE' A
#
# COMPACT_ATOMS: atom_id res chain seq x y z
N MET A 1 -20.90 -1.04 -12.58
CA MET A 1 -20.49 0.38 -12.64
C MET A 1 -19.48 0.64 -11.52
N GLY A 2 -18.19 0.37 -11.77
CA GLY A 2 -17.11 0.62 -10.81
C GLY A 2 -16.20 1.68 -11.42
N GLY A 3 -16.29 2.91 -10.92
CA GLY A 3 -15.57 4.04 -11.52
C GLY A 3 -15.24 5.10 -10.47
N LEU A 4 -14.59 4.68 -9.39
CA LEU A 4 -14.05 5.62 -8.40
C LEU A 4 -12.62 5.96 -8.78
N ARG A 5 -12.37 7.25 -9.06
CA ARG A 5 -11.03 7.79 -9.32
C ARG A 5 -10.57 8.57 -8.11
N TYR A 6 -9.59 8.03 -7.39
CA TYR A 6 -8.96 8.73 -6.29
C TYR A 6 -7.84 9.63 -6.83
N CYS A 7 -8.11 10.94 -6.90
CA CYS A 7 -7.08 11.93 -7.20
C CYS A 7 -6.26 12.19 -5.95
N ILE A 8 -5.05 11.62 -5.88
CA ILE A 8 -4.10 11.81 -4.78
C ILE A 8 -2.84 12.47 -5.35
N ASN A 9 -2.30 13.45 -4.63
CA ASN A 9 -1.07 14.14 -5.02
C ASN A 9 0.15 13.27 -4.71
N SER A 10 1.07 13.12 -5.66
CA SER A 10 2.30 12.33 -5.46
C SER A 10 3.23 12.90 -4.38
N ALA A 11 3.25 14.22 -4.17
CA ALA A 11 4.03 14.85 -3.11
C ALA A 11 3.50 14.55 -1.69
N ALA A 12 2.26 14.05 -1.58
CA ALA A 12 1.68 13.62 -0.32
C ALA A 12 1.91 12.13 -0.03
N LEU A 13 2.58 11.40 -0.93
CA LEU A 13 2.81 9.95 -0.81
C LEU A 13 4.31 9.66 -0.71
N ARG A 14 4.66 8.69 0.12
CA ARG A 14 6.00 8.09 0.15
C ARG A 14 5.88 6.63 -0.27
N PHE A 15 6.65 6.23 -1.28
CA PHE A 15 6.74 4.84 -1.69
C PHE A 15 7.64 4.07 -0.73
N ILE A 16 7.15 2.95 -0.22
CA ILE A 16 7.88 2.03 0.65
C ILE A 16 7.78 0.64 0.01
N PRO A 17 8.88 0.00 -0.40
CA PRO A 17 8.84 -1.33 -0.98
C PRO A 17 8.49 -2.38 0.08
N LYS A 18 7.89 -3.52 -0.34
CA LYS A 18 7.42 -4.59 0.56
C LYS A 18 8.52 -5.05 1.54
N GLU A 19 9.75 -5.17 1.05
CA GLU A 19 10.92 -5.58 1.83
C GLU A 19 11.36 -4.58 2.91
N ASP A 20 11.01 -3.30 2.77
CA ASP A 20 11.33 -2.25 3.75
C ASP A 20 10.15 -1.95 4.69
N LEU A 21 8.95 -2.47 4.43
CA LEU A 21 7.81 -2.33 5.35
C LEU A 21 8.14 -2.87 6.74
N GLU A 22 8.79 -4.03 6.84
CA GLU A 22 9.22 -4.58 8.15
C GLU A 22 10.26 -3.70 8.84
N LYS A 23 11.24 -3.19 8.09
CA LYS A 23 12.31 -2.36 8.65
C LYS A 23 11.80 -0.99 9.14
N GLU A 24 10.82 -0.42 8.46
CA GLU A 24 10.20 0.84 8.84
C GLU A 24 9.10 0.68 9.91
N GLY A 25 8.85 -0.55 10.39
CA GLY A 25 7.85 -0.84 11.43
C GLY A 25 6.42 -0.95 10.92
N TYR A 26 6.23 -0.97 9.60
CA TYR A 26 4.96 -1.19 8.92
C TYR A 26 4.69 -2.68 8.60
N GLY A 27 5.35 -3.61 9.30
CA GLY A 27 5.20 -5.05 9.09
C GLY A 27 3.76 -5.56 9.23
N GLU A 28 2.93 -4.92 10.07
CA GLU A 28 1.50 -5.23 10.23
C GLU A 28 0.73 -5.15 8.89
N TYR A 29 1.12 -4.22 8.00
CA TYR A 29 0.48 -4.03 6.71
C TYR A 29 0.89 -5.06 5.67
N LEU A 30 1.94 -5.86 5.91
CA LEU A 30 2.31 -6.96 5.00
C LEU A 30 1.16 -7.94 4.80
N SER A 31 0.32 -8.12 5.83
CA SER A 31 -0.88 -8.95 5.76
C SER A 31 -1.90 -8.50 4.70
N LEU A 32 -1.92 -7.19 4.37
CA LEU A 32 -2.77 -6.62 3.32
C LEU A 32 -2.16 -6.78 1.92
N PHE A 33 -0.88 -7.16 1.81
CA PHE A 33 -0.23 -7.46 0.53
C PHE A 33 -0.13 -8.96 0.27
N ASP A 34 -0.56 -9.78 1.23
CA ASP A 34 -0.60 -11.24 1.13
C ASP A 34 -1.94 -11.72 0.51
N GLU A 35 -2.54 -10.87 -0.33
CA GLU A 35 -3.86 -11.07 -0.92
C GLU A 35 -3.92 -12.32 -1.81
N SER A 36 -4.35 -13.40 -1.16
CA SER A 36 -5.45 -14.23 -1.68
C SER A 36 -6.65 -13.31 -1.94
N PHE A 37 -6.70 -12.66 -3.10
CA PHE A 37 -7.88 -11.95 -3.60
C PHE A 37 -8.50 -12.76 -4.73
N GLU A 38 -9.74 -13.18 -4.51
CA GLU A 38 -10.66 -13.77 -5.50
C GLU A 38 -11.72 -12.72 -5.88
#